data_AF-A0A965YGT0-F1
#
_entry.id   AF-A0A965YGT0-F1
#
_cell.length_a   1.000
_cell.length_b   1.000
_cell.length_c   1.000
_cell.angle_alpha   90.00
_cell.angle_beta   90.00
_cell.angle_gamma   90.00
#
_symmetry.space_group_name_H-M   'P 1'
#
loop_
_entity.id
_entity.type
_entity.pdbx_description
1 polymer ?
#
loop_
_entity_poly.entity_id
_entity_poly.type
_entity_poly.pdbx_seq_one_letter_code
_entity_poly.pdbx_strand_id
1 'polypeptide(L)' 'MSRKNELVRALTLKDAVGVGLGAIIGAGIFVVTGVAAGVSGPAFIVGLIIAGIIASFNGLSSAQLAAVYPHSGGTY' A
#
# COMPACT_ATOMS: atom_id res chain seq x y z
N MET A 1 29.90 21.82 10.81
CA MET A 1 30.05 20.34 10.70
C MET A 1 28.72 19.71 11.08
N SER A 2 27.82 19.54 10.12
CA SER A 2 26.44 19.07 10.36
C SER A 2 26.47 17.58 10.66
N ARG A 3 26.11 17.16 11.89
CA ARG A 3 25.90 15.75 12.22
C ARG A 3 24.70 15.25 11.42
N LYS A 4 24.95 14.52 10.33
CA LYS A 4 23.90 13.73 9.69
C LYS A 4 23.50 12.63 10.66
N ASN A 5 22.32 12.77 11.26
CA ASN A 5 21.70 11.70 12.02
C ASN A 5 21.13 10.70 11.02
N GLU A 6 21.97 9.78 10.54
CA GLU A 6 21.56 8.77 9.55
C GLU A 6 20.55 7.81 10.17
N LEU A 7 19.49 7.50 9.43
CA LEU A 7 18.47 6.56 9.88
C LEU A 7 19.06 5.16 9.96
N VAL A 8 18.91 4.52 11.13
CA VAL A 8 19.30 3.11 11.31
C VAL A 8 18.29 2.24 10.56
N ARG A 9 18.80 1.31 9.74
CA ARG A 9 17.97 0.32 9.05
C ARG A 9 17.48 -0.74 10.04
N ALA A 10 16.38 -0.44 10.73
CA ALA A 10 15.81 -1.28 11.79
C ALA A 10 14.59 -2.11 11.33
N LEU A 11 13.91 -1.70 10.26
CA LEU A 11 12.70 -2.37 9.78
C LEU A 11 13.04 -3.67 9.05
N THR A 12 12.43 -4.76 9.48
CA THR A 12 12.41 -6.02 8.74
C THR A 12 11.33 -5.99 7.65
N LEU A 13 11.32 -6.99 6.76
CA LEU A 13 10.28 -7.13 5.74
C LEU A 13 8.87 -7.16 6.35
N LYS A 14 8.71 -7.85 7.49
CA LYS A 14 7.41 -7.97 8.17
C LYS A 14 6.94 -6.63 8.71
N ASP A 15 7.85 -5.84 9.27
CA ASP A 15 7.54 -4.51 9.79
C ASP A 15 7.15 -3.57 8.65
N ALA A 16 7.89 -3.61 7.53
CA ALA A 16 7.60 -2.80 6.35
C ALA A 16 6.24 -3.15 5.73
N VAL A 17 5.93 -4.45 5.59
CA VAL A 17 4.62 -4.92 5.12
C VAL A 17 3.51 -4.50 6.09
N GLY A 18 3.73 -4.63 7.40
CA GLY A 18 2.76 -4.23 8.42
C GLY A 18 2.44 -2.73 8.36
N VAL A 19 3.46 -1.88 8.24
CA VAL A 19 3.30 -0.42 8.09
C VAL A 19 2.53 -0.09 6.81
N GLY A 20 2.89 -0.71 5.67
CA GLY A 20 2.20 -0.51 4.40
C GLY A 20 0.73 -0.94 4.45
N LEU A 21 0.45 -2.11 5.03
CA LEU A 21 -0.92 -2.61 5.17
C LEU A 21 -1.77 -1.72 6.08
N GLY A 22 -1.20 -1.25 7.20
CA GLY A 22 -1.86 -0.32 8.11
C GLY A 22 -2.21 1.01 7.43
N ALA A 23 -1.30 1.53 6.60
CA ALA A 23 -1.53 2.75 5.83
C ALA A 23 -2.65 2.60 4.77
N ILE A 24 -2.78 1.42 4.15
CA ILE A 24 -3.79 1.15 3.11
C ILE A 24 -5.18 0.86 3.71
N ILE A 25 -5.26 -0.02 4.71
CA ILE A 25 -6.55 -0.46 5.27
C ILE A 25 -7.24 0.72 5.96
N GLY A 26 -6.50 1.45 6.82
CA GLY A 26 -6.89 2.72 7.44
C GLY A 26 -8.38 2.84 7.82
N ALA A 27 -8.92 4.05 7.71
CA ALA A 27 -10.35 4.30 7.86
C ALA A 27 -11.15 3.99 6.57
N GLY A 28 -10.46 3.85 5.43
CA GLY A 28 -11.07 3.80 4.11
C GLY A 28 -12.00 2.61 3.90
N ILE A 29 -11.55 1.40 4.27
CA ILE A 29 -12.36 0.18 4.08
C ILE A 29 -13.65 0.21 4.93
N PHE A 30 -13.59 0.78 6.13
CA PHE A 30 -14.73 0.78 7.05
C PHE A 30 -15.87 1.69 6.58
N VAL A 31 -15.57 2.71 5.79
CA VAL A 31 -16.57 3.66 5.27
C VAL A 31 -16.95 3.32 3.83
N VAL A 32 -15.97 3.16 2.95
CA VAL A 32 -16.20 3.01 1.50
C VAL A 32 -16.89 1.69 1.16
N THR A 33 -16.60 0.61 1.90
CA THR A 33 -17.27 -0.69 1.68
C THR A 33 -18.77 -0.61 1.93
N GLY A 34 -19.23 0.13 2.95
CA GLY A 34 -20.65 0.30 3.22
C GLY A 34 -21.38 1.05 2.09
N VAL A 35 -20.77 2.13 1.61
CA VAL A 35 -21.32 2.91 0.48
C VAL A 35 -21.36 2.07 -0.79
N ALA A 36 -20.26 1.37 -1.10
CA ALA A 36 -20.17 0.56 -2.31
C ALA A 36 -21.12 -0.66 -2.29
N ALA A 37 -21.29 -1.31 -1.13
CA ALA A 37 -22.28 -2.36 -0.95
C ALA A 37 -23.72 -1.83 -1.02
N GLY A 38 -23.98 -0.58 -0.58
CA GLY A 38 -25.29 0.05 -0.74
C GLY A 38 -25.66 0.31 -2.21
N VAL A 39 -24.68 0.62 -3.06
CA VAL A 39 -24.89 0.88 -4.49
C VAL A 39 -24.95 -0.40 -5.32
N SER A 40 -24.00 -1.32 -5.11
CA SER A 40 -23.84 -2.52 -5.94
C SER A 40 -24.32 -3.82 -5.29
N GLY A 41 -24.76 -3.77 -4.02
CA GLY A 41 -25.15 -4.97 -3.28
C GLY A 41 -24.00 -5.98 -3.14
N PRO A 42 -24.32 -7.28 -3.08
CA PRO A 42 -23.31 -8.35 -2.98
C PRO A 42 -22.31 -8.38 -4.14
N ALA A 43 -22.65 -7.80 -5.30
CA ALA A 43 -21.78 -7.79 -6.48
C ALA A 43 -20.55 -6.88 -6.32
N PHE A 44 -20.51 -5.98 -5.33
CA PHE A 44 -19.34 -5.14 -5.04
C PHE A 44 -18.05 -5.97 -4.85
N ILE A 45 -18.16 -7.18 -4.29
CA ILE A 45 -17.01 -8.09 -4.08
C ILE A 45 -16.29 -8.38 -5.40
N VAL A 46 -17.02 -8.52 -6.52
CA VAL A 46 -16.43 -8.76 -7.84
C VAL A 46 -15.59 -7.55 -8.26
N GLY A 47 -16.12 -6.34 -8.08
CA GLY A 47 -15.38 -5.10 -8.35
C GLY A 47 -14.15 -4.95 -7.46
N LEU A 48 -14.26 -5.33 -6.18
CA LEU A 48 -13.14 -5.31 -5.24
C LEU A 48 -12.01 -6.27 -5.66
N ILE A 49 -12.35 -7.48 -6.12
CA ILE A 49 -11.37 -8.46 -6.62
C ILE A 49 -10.64 -7.90 -7.84
N ILE A 50 -11.39 -7.34 -8.81
CA ILE A 50 -10.81 -6.74 -10.01
C ILE A 50 -9.87 -5.59 -9.64
N ALA A 51 -10.32 -4.69 -8.76
CA ALA A 51 -9.50 -3.59 -8.25
C ALA A 51 -8.22 -4.08 -7.56
N GLY A 52 -8.30 -5.16 -6.76
CA GLY A 52 -7.15 -5.77 -6.11
C GLY A 52 -6.12 -6.34 -7.09
N ILE A 53 -6.58 -6.95 -8.20
CA ILE A 53 -5.69 -7.44 -9.26
C ILE A 53 -4.96 -6.27 -9.93
N ILE A 54 -5.69 -5.22 -10.30
CA ILE A 54 -5.10 -4.01 -10.91
C ILE A 54 -4.11 -3.34 -9.95
N ALA A 55 -4.48 -3.20 -8.68
CA ALA A 55 -3.62 -2.63 -7.65
C ALA A 55 -2.34 -3.46 -7.44
N SER A 56 -2.42 -4.80 -7.59
CA SER A 56 -1.25 -5.69 -7.50
C SER A 56 -0.26 -5.43 -8.64
N PHE A 57 -0.73 -5.23 -9.86
CA PHE A 57 0.16 -4.86 -10.98
C PHE A 57 0.81 -3.50 -10.77
N ASN A 58 0.06 -2.52 -10.27
CA ASN A 58 0.61 -1.21 -9.92
C ASN A 58 1.67 -1.33 -8.82
N GLY A 59 1.36 -2.05 -7.73
CA GLY A 59 2.30 -2.28 -6.63
C GLY A 59 3.56 -3.04 -7.04
N LEU A 60 3.45 -4.01 -7.95
CA LEU A 60 4.61 -4.72 -8.51
C LEU A 60 5.50 -3.80 -9.36
N SER A 61 4.91 -2.91 -10.17
CA SER A 61 5.65 -1.89 -10.91
C SER A 61 6.46 -0.99 -9.96
N SER A 62 5.80 -0.46 -8.93
CA SER A 62 6.45 0.35 -7.89
C SER A 62 7.54 -0.41 -7.14
N ALA A 63 7.30 -1.68 -6.82
CA ALA A 63 8.29 -2.54 -6.15
C ALA A 63 9.53 -2.78 -7.02
N GLN A 64 9.36 -2.92 -8.34
CA GLN A 64 10.49 -3.06 -9.27
C GLN A 64 11.34 -1.79 -9.31
N LEU A 65 10.73 -0.61 -9.42
CA LEU A 65 11.48 0.65 -9.38
C LEU A 65 12.17 0.85 -8.02
N ALA A 66 11.50 0.52 -6.90
CA ALA A 66 12.09 0.61 -5.57
C ALA A 66 13.28 -0.35 -5.38
N ALA A 67 13.27 -1.51 -6.06
CA ALA A 67 14.40 -2.43 -6.07
C ALA A 67 15.59 -1.89 -6.87
N VAL A 68 15.33 -1.16 -7.96
CA VAL A 68 16.36 -0.51 -8.79
C VAL A 68 16.95 0.73 -8.12
N TYR A 69 16.12 1.50 -7.42
CA TYR A 69 16.51 2.74 -6.73
C TYR A 69 16.32 2.61 -5.21
N PRO A 70 17.22 1.92 -4.48
CA PRO A 70 17.06 1.61 -3.06
C PRO A 70 17.43 2.80 -2.15
N HIS A 71 16.80 3.94 -2.40
CA HIS A 71 16.95 5.17 -1.62
C HIS A 71 15.67 5.45 -0.83
N SER A 72 15.81 6.12 0.31
CA SER A 72 14.65 6.58 1.08
C SER A 72 13.86 7.61 0.27
N GLY A 73 12.68 7.23 -0.20
CA GLY A 73 11.81 8.06 -1.04
C GLY A 73 10.46 7.37 -1.29
N GLY A 74 9.55 8.08 -1.95
CA GLY A 74 8.25 7.57 -2.38
C GLY A 74 7.86 8.19 -3.74
N THR A 75 6.89 7.55 -4.41
CA THR A 75 6.39 7.79 -5.80
C THR A 75 7.09 7.04 -6.93
N TYR A 76 7.72 5.90 -6.64
CA TYR A 76 8.12 4.92 -7.65
C TYR A 76 6.95 4.03 -8.07
#